data_AF-A0A931BFG4-F1
#
_entry.id   AF-A0A931BFG4-F1
#
_cell.length_a   1.000
_cell.length_b   1.000
_cell.length_c   1.000
_cell.angle_alpha   90.00
_cell.angle_beta   90.00
_cell.angle_gamma   90.00
#
_symmetry.space_group_name_H-M   'P 1'
#
loop_
_entity.id
_entity.type
_entity.pdbx_description
1 polymer ?
#
loop_
_entity_poly.entity_id
_entity_poly.type
_entity_poly.pdbx_seq_one_letter_code
_entity_poly.pdbx_strand_id
1 'polypeptide(L)'
;MSFATIFRPIIASLTVLGVLAAGACSKKEAATPNTGNVTGVITPIDAAATVMLNDQSNKTISTTTSDATTGAFTFNGVQVGAYTVTVQPTRGYVAPAPKPVTVAGGQTTDMGQVKVAGDGTPHGVVTWRVNGVNYRATNLTGSMLSNPISITATVTNGTVIDYVYFTIKNNNYQTGTYNVTRNAADPYAFYATYARFDGYTRLVEYTTNYVPSSATINGALTITASDPTAKTLRGTFDFLGYSTTSLPASTVTDGTFDIHY
;
A
#
# COMPACT_ATOMS: atom_id res chain seq x y z
N MET A 1 76.21 -6.73 17.59
CA MET A 1 76.38 -8.11 17.06
C MET A 1 75.40 -8.24 15.91
N SER A 2 75.73 -8.52 14.65
CA SER A 2 76.90 -9.15 14.04
C SER A 2 76.84 -8.89 12.51
N PHE A 3 77.97 -8.49 11.91
CA PHE A 3 78.46 -8.62 10.52
C PHE A 3 77.48 -8.55 9.31
N ALA A 4 77.54 -7.54 8.43
CA ALA A 4 78.54 -7.28 7.37
C ALA A 4 78.72 -8.43 6.36
N THR A 5 78.50 -8.18 5.05
CA THR A 5 79.48 -8.44 3.97
C THR A 5 79.05 -7.78 2.65
N ILE A 6 79.99 -7.00 2.11
CA ILE A 6 80.02 -6.33 0.81
C ILE A 6 80.51 -7.32 -0.25
N PHE A 7 79.89 -7.36 -1.43
CA PHE A 7 80.55 -7.83 -2.66
C PHE A 7 80.00 -7.09 -3.88
N ARG A 8 80.83 -6.19 -4.43
CA ARG A 8 80.92 -5.82 -5.86
C ARG A 8 82.06 -6.68 -6.45
N PRO A 9 82.13 -7.04 -7.77
CA PRO A 9 82.16 -6.06 -8.86
C PRO A 9 81.73 -6.56 -10.28
N ILE A 10 82.00 -5.68 -11.26
CA ILE A 10 82.32 -5.91 -12.69
C ILE A 10 81.23 -5.52 -13.70
N ILE A 11 81.62 -4.50 -14.46
CA ILE A 11 81.01 -3.91 -15.66
C ILE A 11 81.19 -4.87 -16.83
N ALA A 12 80.11 -5.16 -17.56
CA ALA A 12 80.18 -5.53 -18.97
C ALA A 12 79.13 -4.72 -19.72
N SER A 13 79.61 -3.72 -20.45
CA SER A 13 78.83 -2.92 -21.39
C SER A 13 78.51 -3.79 -22.60
N LEU A 14 77.23 -3.99 -22.89
CA LEU A 14 76.77 -4.56 -24.16
C LEU A 14 75.56 -3.76 -24.63
N THR A 15 75.81 -2.78 -25.49
CA THR A 15 74.81 -2.09 -26.28
C THR A 15 74.19 -3.07 -27.28
N VAL A 16 72.99 -3.56 -26.97
CA VAL A 16 72.11 -4.22 -27.95
C VAL A 16 71.07 -3.19 -28.40
N LEU A 17 71.23 -2.74 -29.64
CA LEU A 17 70.26 -1.91 -30.35
C LEU A 17 69.08 -2.81 -30.77
N GLY A 18 68.16 -3.06 -29.83
CA GLY A 18 66.92 -3.78 -30.08
C GLY A 18 65.83 -2.82 -30.55
N VAL A 19 65.57 -2.80 -31.86
CA VAL A 19 64.38 -2.16 -32.43
C VAL A 19 63.16 -2.94 -31.95
N LEU A 20 62.52 -2.48 -30.88
CA LEU A 20 61.17 -2.88 -30.52
C LEU A 20 60.22 -2.12 -31.44
N ALA A 21 59.71 -2.83 -32.45
CA ALA A 21 58.52 -2.41 -33.18
C ALA A 21 57.39 -2.22 -32.16
N ALA A 22 57.04 -0.95 -31.89
CA ALA A 22 55.85 -0.60 -31.17
C ALA A 22 54.64 -1.02 -32.02
N GLY A 23 54.18 -2.26 -31.82
CA GLY A 23 52.82 -2.63 -32.18
C GLY A 23 51.89 -1.74 -31.37
N ALA A 24 51.36 -0.70 -32.01
CA ALA A 24 50.29 0.13 -31.49
C ALA A 24 49.04 -0.75 -31.33
N CYS A 25 49.00 -1.53 -30.26
CA CYS A 25 47.77 -2.10 -29.76
C CYS A 25 47.04 -0.92 -29.11
N SER A 26 46.26 -0.21 -29.92
CA SER A 26 45.29 0.76 -29.42
C SER A 26 44.38 0.03 -28.45
N LYS A 27 44.69 0.09 -27.15
CA LYS A 27 43.71 -0.21 -26.10
C LYS A 27 42.57 0.76 -26.36
N LYS A 28 41.50 0.26 -27.00
CA LYS A 28 40.22 0.93 -27.06
C LYS A 28 39.77 1.07 -25.63
N GLU A 29 40.03 2.23 -25.01
CA GLU A 29 39.43 2.59 -23.73
C GLU A 29 37.93 2.35 -23.87
N ALA A 30 37.38 1.50 -23.01
CA ALA A 30 35.95 1.30 -22.96
C ALA A 30 35.33 2.67 -22.66
N ALA A 31 34.45 3.15 -23.53
CA ALA A 31 33.72 4.39 -23.28
C ALA A 31 33.04 4.28 -21.90
N THR A 32 33.24 5.28 -21.05
CA THR A 32 32.54 5.35 -19.77
C THR A 32 31.04 5.35 -20.06
N PRO A 33 30.26 4.42 -19.51
CA PRO A 33 28.82 4.40 -19.77
C PRO A 33 28.21 5.74 -19.34
N ASN A 34 27.39 6.34 -20.20
CA ASN A 34 26.75 7.64 -19.95
C ASN A 34 25.31 7.50 -19.42
N THR A 35 24.87 6.27 -19.18
CA THR A 35 23.56 5.93 -18.64
C THR A 35 23.67 4.90 -17.53
N GLY A 36 22.71 4.88 -16.62
CA GLY A 36 22.53 3.88 -15.57
C GLY A 36 21.05 3.59 -15.33
N ASN A 37 20.75 2.84 -14.28
CA ASN A 37 19.38 2.49 -13.91
C ASN A 37 19.07 2.98 -12.49
N VAL A 38 17.78 3.16 -12.19
CA VAL A 38 17.30 3.43 -10.83
C VAL A 38 16.22 2.41 -10.49
N THR A 39 16.34 1.76 -9.34
CA THR A 39 15.37 0.79 -8.83
C THR A 39 14.88 1.17 -7.44
N GLY A 40 13.75 0.60 -7.03
CA GLY A 40 13.27 0.68 -5.66
C GLY A 40 11.99 -0.12 -5.48
N VAL A 41 11.48 -0.15 -4.25
CA VAL A 41 10.26 -0.88 -3.89
C VAL A 41 9.31 0.05 -3.13
N ILE A 42 8.10 0.24 -3.64
CA ILE A 42 7.02 0.93 -2.93
C ILE A 42 6.50 0.02 -1.80
N THR A 43 6.29 0.58 -0.62
CA THR A 43 5.74 -0.14 0.53
C THR A 43 4.70 0.72 1.25
N PRO A 44 3.49 0.21 1.54
CA PRO A 44 3.03 -1.16 1.32
C PRO A 44 2.75 -1.49 -0.16
N ILE A 45 2.58 -2.78 -0.47
CA ILE A 45 2.48 -3.29 -1.85
C ILE A 45 1.23 -2.82 -2.60
N ASP A 46 0.15 -2.58 -1.86
CA ASP A 46 -1.14 -2.10 -2.34
C ASP A 46 -1.17 -0.57 -2.53
N ALA A 47 -0.13 0.13 -2.06
CA ALA A 47 0.13 1.54 -2.41
C ALA A 47 0.73 1.69 -3.82
N ALA A 48 0.40 0.77 -4.74
CA ALA A 48 0.88 0.77 -6.12
C ALA A 48 0.85 2.20 -6.69
N ALA A 49 1.95 2.62 -7.30
CA ALA A 49 2.18 4.03 -7.57
C ALA A 49 2.71 4.27 -8.97
N THR A 50 2.32 5.43 -9.50
CA THR A 50 3.05 6.07 -10.59
C THR A 50 4.29 6.71 -10.00
N VAL A 51 5.46 6.29 -10.46
CA VAL A 51 6.75 6.81 -10.02
C VAL A 51 7.33 7.65 -11.16
N MET A 52 7.72 8.88 -10.84
CA MET A 52 8.25 9.85 -11.79
C MET A 52 9.69 10.19 -11.42
N LEU A 53 10.54 10.27 -12.44
CA LEU A 53 11.89 10.77 -12.33
C LEU A 53 11.95 12.18 -12.90
N ASN A 54 12.33 13.14 -12.06
CA ASN A 54 12.39 14.55 -12.41
C ASN A 54 13.83 15.05 -12.43
N ASP A 55 14.14 15.93 -13.38
CA ASP A 55 15.42 16.64 -13.42
C ASP A 55 15.48 17.76 -12.37
N GLN A 56 16.60 18.50 -12.35
CA GLN A 56 16.83 19.60 -11.41
C GLN A 56 15.87 20.79 -11.61
N SER A 57 15.18 20.88 -12.75
CA SER A 57 14.16 21.89 -13.03
C SER A 57 12.75 21.42 -12.64
N ASN A 58 12.64 20.28 -11.94
CA ASN A 58 11.39 19.59 -11.62
C ASN A 58 10.59 19.14 -12.84
N LYS A 59 11.23 18.99 -14.01
CA LYS A 59 10.58 18.44 -15.19
C LYS A 59 10.65 16.91 -15.15
N THR A 60 9.51 16.25 -15.30
CA THR A 60 9.46 14.80 -15.44
C THR A 60 10.08 14.36 -16.75
N ILE A 61 11.14 13.57 -16.66
CA ILE A 61 11.87 13.02 -17.81
C ILE A 61 11.54 11.56 -18.06
N SER A 62 11.00 10.86 -17.07
CA SER A 62 10.58 9.46 -17.18
C SER A 62 9.50 9.15 -16.15
N THR A 63 8.61 8.22 -16.51
CA THR A 63 7.53 7.72 -15.65
C THR A 63 7.49 6.20 -15.75
N THR A 64 7.27 5.54 -14.62
CA THR A 64 7.04 4.10 -14.54
C THR A 64 5.93 3.81 -13.53
N THR A 65 5.46 2.57 -13.49
CA THR A 65 4.49 2.09 -12.50
C THR A 65 5.15 1.02 -11.67
N SER A 66 4.94 1.04 -10.35
CA SER A 66 5.37 -0.07 -9.51
C SER A 66 4.59 -1.34 -9.84
N ASP A 67 5.25 -2.48 -9.77
CA ASP A 67 4.64 -3.80 -9.92
C ASP A 67 3.63 -4.05 -8.79
N ALA A 68 2.41 -4.50 -9.14
CA ALA A 68 1.32 -4.66 -8.18
C ALA A 68 1.49 -5.84 -7.20
N THR A 69 2.46 -6.73 -7.44
CA THR A 69 2.70 -7.95 -6.64
C THR A 69 4.02 -7.94 -5.88
N THR A 70 4.88 -6.97 -6.16
CA THR A 70 6.19 -6.81 -5.49
C THR A 70 6.46 -5.39 -5.03
N GLY A 71 5.72 -4.39 -5.53
CA GLY A 71 5.99 -2.96 -5.32
C GLY A 71 7.21 -2.44 -6.08
N ALA A 72 7.91 -3.28 -6.84
CA ALA A 72 9.16 -2.92 -7.49
C ALA A 72 8.93 -1.94 -8.66
N PHE A 73 9.79 -0.94 -8.79
CA PHE A 73 9.83 -0.06 -9.96
C PHE A 73 11.25 0.04 -10.52
N THR A 74 11.37 0.38 -11.80
CA THR A 74 12.67 0.55 -12.45
C THR A 74 12.61 1.64 -13.51
N PHE A 75 13.63 2.50 -13.54
CA PHE A 75 13.97 3.38 -14.65
C PHE A 75 15.24 2.85 -15.31
N ASN A 76 15.18 2.55 -16.60
CA ASN A 76 16.30 2.01 -17.35
C ASN A 76 16.95 3.07 -18.24
N GLY A 77 18.27 3.02 -18.39
CA GLY A 77 18.99 3.86 -19.37
C GLY A 77 18.90 5.37 -19.08
N VAL A 78 18.79 5.74 -17.82
CA VAL A 78 18.75 7.14 -17.37
C VAL A 78 20.13 7.75 -17.54
N GLN A 79 20.22 8.97 -18.07
CA GLN A 79 21.50 9.69 -18.19
C GLN A 79 22.17 9.87 -16.83
N VAL A 80 23.50 9.89 -16.81
CA VAL A 80 24.26 10.19 -15.58
C VAL A 80 23.92 11.60 -15.09
N GLY A 81 23.56 11.73 -13.82
CA GLY A 81 23.14 13.01 -13.26
C GLY A 81 22.46 12.88 -11.89
N ALA A 82 22.07 14.03 -11.35
CA ALA A 82 21.27 14.13 -10.13
C ALA A 82 19.80 14.37 -10.50
N TYR A 83 18.91 13.60 -9.87
CA TYR A 83 17.49 13.60 -10.12
C TYR A 83 16.71 13.55 -8.81
N THR A 84 15.40 13.75 -8.92
CA THR A 84 14.45 13.56 -7.83
C THR A 84 13.38 12.57 -8.25
N VAL A 85 13.11 11.58 -7.41
CA VAL A 85 12.00 10.64 -7.59
C VAL A 85 10.80 11.12 -6.80
N THR A 86 9.66 11.26 -7.49
CA THR A 86 8.36 11.56 -6.89
C THR A 86 7.42 10.38 -7.09
N VAL A 87 6.55 10.14 -6.11
CA VAL A 87 5.62 9.01 -6.10
C VAL A 87 4.20 9.55 -5.99
N GLN A 88 3.35 9.16 -6.92
CA GLN A 88 1.92 9.37 -6.87
C GLN A 88 1.24 8.01 -6.56
N PRO A 89 0.89 7.76 -5.29
CA PRO A 89 0.28 6.49 -4.92
C PRO A 89 -1.20 6.41 -5.34
N THR A 90 -1.76 5.22 -5.25
CA THR A 90 -3.20 4.97 -5.34
C THR A 90 -3.98 5.70 -4.23
N ARG A 91 -5.31 5.78 -4.40
CA ARG A 91 -6.23 6.32 -3.39
C ARG A 91 -6.08 5.57 -2.07
N GLY A 92 -6.16 6.29 -0.95
CA GLY A 92 -5.95 5.74 0.39
C GLY A 92 -4.56 6.02 0.95
N TYR A 93 -3.69 6.68 0.17
CA TYR A 93 -2.30 6.94 0.51
C TYR A 93 -1.90 8.40 0.26
N VAL A 94 -0.99 8.89 1.09
CA VAL A 94 -0.37 10.21 0.97
C VAL A 94 0.93 10.10 0.19
N ALA A 95 1.09 10.95 -0.82
CA ALA A 95 2.34 11.04 -1.56
C ALA A 95 3.52 11.33 -0.61
N PRO A 96 4.58 10.52 -0.60
CA PRO A 96 5.74 10.76 0.24
C PRO A 96 6.52 11.99 -0.25
N ALA A 97 7.41 12.51 0.60
CA ALA A 97 8.32 13.57 0.20
C ALA A 97 9.21 13.11 -0.98
N PRO A 98 9.50 14.01 -1.95
CA PRO A 98 10.41 13.70 -3.05
C PRO A 98 11.77 13.21 -2.56
N LYS A 99 12.32 12.18 -3.19
CA LYS A 99 13.59 11.56 -2.80
C LYS A 99 14.70 11.87 -3.81
N PRO A 100 15.85 12.41 -3.40
CA PRO A 100 16.97 12.62 -4.31
C PRO A 100 17.62 11.28 -4.71
N VAL A 101 18.13 11.19 -5.93
CA VAL A 101 18.90 10.05 -6.42
C VAL A 101 19.99 10.52 -7.39
N THR A 102 21.15 9.86 -7.36
CA THR A 102 22.24 10.09 -8.32
C THR A 102 22.41 8.85 -9.18
N VAL A 103 22.38 9.05 -10.49
CA VAL A 103 22.59 7.99 -11.49
C VAL A 103 24.05 7.97 -11.89
N ALA A 104 24.70 6.82 -11.70
CA ALA A 104 26.07 6.59 -12.11
C ALA A 104 26.11 5.71 -13.38
N GLY A 105 27.12 5.95 -14.22
CA GLY A 105 27.26 5.28 -15.51
C GLY A 105 27.49 3.78 -15.36
N GLY A 106 26.63 2.98 -16.01
CA GLY A 106 26.73 1.52 -16.06
C GLY A 106 26.20 0.83 -14.81
N GLN A 107 25.75 1.60 -13.82
CA GLN A 107 25.33 1.11 -12.51
C GLN A 107 23.81 1.12 -12.37
N THR A 108 23.31 0.27 -11.48
CA THR A 108 21.95 0.35 -10.96
C THR A 108 22.00 0.98 -9.57
N THR A 109 21.38 2.15 -9.42
CA THR A 109 21.20 2.80 -8.12
C THR A 109 19.90 2.30 -7.49
N ASP A 110 20.01 1.53 -6.41
CA ASP A 110 18.85 1.05 -5.65
C ASP A 110 18.48 2.04 -4.54
N MET A 111 17.23 2.52 -4.57
CA MET A 111 16.64 3.41 -3.56
C MET A 111 16.11 2.66 -2.34
N GLY A 112 16.09 1.32 -2.39
CA GLY A 112 15.50 0.48 -1.36
C GLY A 112 14.00 0.73 -1.20
N GLN A 113 13.51 0.72 0.03
CA GLN A 113 12.10 0.94 0.32
C GLN A 113 11.70 2.42 0.25
N VAL A 114 10.65 2.68 -0.52
CA VAL A 114 9.93 3.94 -0.54
C VAL A 114 8.61 3.75 0.19
N LYS A 115 8.65 4.04 1.49
CA LYS A 115 7.48 3.96 2.37
C LYS A 115 6.49 5.06 2.04
N VAL A 116 5.22 4.67 1.88
CA VAL A 116 4.07 5.52 1.65
C VAL A 116 3.13 5.35 2.84
N ALA A 117 2.62 6.45 3.36
CA ALA A 117 1.71 6.42 4.51
C ALA A 117 0.26 6.41 4.03
N GLY A 118 -0.60 5.59 4.65
CA GLY A 118 -2.04 5.66 4.41
C GLY A 118 -2.64 6.98 4.91
N ASP A 119 -3.66 7.48 4.23
CA ASP A 119 -4.30 8.77 4.50
C ASP A 119 -5.39 8.71 5.59
N GLY A 120 -5.63 7.54 6.20
CA GLY A 120 -6.68 7.30 7.19
C GLY A 120 -8.02 6.88 6.59
N THR A 121 -8.16 6.89 5.26
CA THR A 121 -9.37 6.47 4.57
C THR A 121 -9.33 4.96 4.29
N PRO A 122 -10.42 4.23 4.60
CA PRO A 122 -10.44 2.79 4.39
C PRO A 122 -10.41 2.48 2.89
N HIS A 123 -9.59 1.52 2.51
CA HIS A 123 -9.58 0.89 1.19
C HIS A 123 -9.31 -0.61 1.35
N GLY A 124 -9.66 -1.41 0.34
CA GLY A 124 -9.61 -2.87 0.43
C GLY A 124 -10.90 -3.52 -0.04
N VAL A 125 -11.29 -4.62 0.61
CA VAL A 125 -12.46 -5.41 0.21
C VAL A 125 -13.35 -5.66 1.42
N VAL A 126 -14.66 -5.47 1.23
CA VAL A 126 -15.70 -5.92 2.15
C VAL A 126 -16.67 -6.81 1.40
N THR A 127 -16.98 -7.99 1.94
CA THR A 127 -18.00 -8.89 1.41
C THR A 127 -19.09 -9.10 2.44
N TRP A 128 -20.30 -9.40 1.98
CA TRP A 128 -21.41 -9.82 2.84
C TRP A 128 -22.49 -10.53 2.02
N ARG A 129 -23.40 -11.21 2.72
CA ARG A 129 -24.55 -11.87 2.12
C ARG A 129 -25.84 -11.36 2.75
N VAL A 130 -26.85 -11.06 1.91
CA VAL A 130 -28.21 -10.71 2.37
C VAL A 130 -29.22 -11.50 1.55
N ASN A 131 -30.14 -12.20 2.22
CA ASN A 131 -31.21 -12.98 1.58
C ASN A 131 -30.70 -13.91 0.46
N GLY A 132 -29.52 -14.51 0.66
CA GLY A 132 -28.91 -15.43 -0.30
C GLY A 132 -28.05 -14.79 -1.40
N VAL A 133 -28.05 -13.46 -1.51
CA VAL A 133 -27.27 -12.70 -2.50
C VAL A 133 -25.94 -12.28 -1.90
N ASN A 134 -24.84 -12.54 -2.61
CA ASN A 134 -23.49 -12.14 -2.20
C ASN A 134 -23.12 -10.78 -2.79
N TYR A 135 -22.49 -9.94 -1.98
CA TYR A 135 -21.97 -8.63 -2.36
C TYR A 135 -20.46 -8.57 -2.11
N ARG A 136 -19.77 -7.83 -2.97
CA ARG A 136 -18.33 -7.55 -2.86
C ARG A 136 -18.08 -6.09 -3.20
N ALA A 137 -17.74 -5.29 -2.19
CA ALA A 137 -17.44 -3.88 -2.34
C ALA A 137 -15.93 -3.63 -2.29
N THR A 138 -15.45 -2.79 -3.20
CA THR A 138 -14.13 -2.16 -3.16
C THR A 138 -14.22 -0.65 -3.01
N ASN A 139 -15.43 -0.08 -3.15
CA ASN A 139 -15.67 1.33 -2.88
C ASN A 139 -16.00 1.52 -1.41
N LEU A 140 -14.95 1.82 -0.64
CA LEU A 140 -15.01 2.03 0.79
C LEU A 140 -14.89 3.52 1.13
N THR A 141 -15.62 3.93 2.16
CA THR A 141 -15.50 5.24 2.80
C THR A 141 -15.62 5.08 4.31
N GLY A 142 -15.27 6.12 5.06
CA GLY A 142 -15.36 6.13 6.51
C GLY A 142 -14.14 6.77 7.14
N SER A 143 -13.99 6.57 8.44
CA SER A 143 -12.83 7.06 9.18
C SER A 143 -12.26 5.94 10.03
N MET A 144 -11.01 5.60 9.75
CA MET A 144 -10.29 4.59 10.53
C MET A 144 -9.55 5.22 11.68
N LEU A 145 -9.15 6.50 11.60
CA LEU A 145 -8.33 7.18 12.62
C LEU A 145 -9.14 7.98 13.66
N SER A 146 -10.47 8.04 13.54
CA SER A 146 -11.35 8.69 14.53
C SER A 146 -11.99 7.68 15.47
N ASN A 147 -12.35 8.09 16.69
CA ASN A 147 -13.22 7.32 17.57
C ASN A 147 -14.66 7.85 17.47
N PRO A 148 -15.64 7.06 16.99
CA PRO A 148 -15.54 5.65 16.64
C PRO A 148 -14.95 5.39 15.25
N ILE A 149 -14.35 4.21 15.02
CA ILE A 149 -14.03 3.80 13.65
C ILE A 149 -15.32 3.56 12.88
N SER A 150 -15.33 3.89 11.60
CA SER A 150 -16.49 3.69 10.74
C SER A 150 -16.06 3.25 9.35
N ILE A 151 -16.80 2.28 8.80
CA ILE A 151 -16.61 1.78 7.45
C ILE A 151 -17.97 1.73 6.78
N THR A 152 -18.04 2.28 5.58
CA THR A 152 -19.16 2.14 4.64
C THR A 152 -18.62 1.44 3.40
N ALA A 153 -19.25 0.34 3.02
CA ALA A 153 -18.89 -0.43 1.84
C ALA A 153 -20.07 -0.44 0.86
N THR A 154 -19.84 -0.05 -0.38
CA THR A 154 -20.90 0.15 -1.38
C THR A 154 -20.70 -0.72 -2.62
N VAL A 155 -21.80 -1.27 -3.13
CA VAL A 155 -21.91 -1.93 -4.43
C VAL A 155 -22.97 -1.19 -5.24
N THR A 156 -22.62 -0.75 -6.44
CA THR A 156 -23.52 -0.05 -7.35
C THR A 156 -23.78 -0.90 -8.59
N ASN A 157 -25.05 -1.08 -8.95
CA ASN A 157 -25.48 -1.72 -10.19
C ASN A 157 -26.54 -0.84 -10.87
N GLY A 158 -26.12 -0.06 -11.86
CA GLY A 158 -26.97 0.99 -12.44
C GLY A 158 -27.32 2.05 -11.38
N THR A 159 -28.61 2.26 -11.16
CA THR A 159 -29.13 3.17 -10.13
C THR A 159 -29.25 2.51 -8.75
N VAL A 160 -29.17 1.18 -8.69
CA VAL A 160 -29.29 0.43 -7.43
C VAL A 160 -27.99 0.48 -6.65
N ILE A 161 -28.06 0.85 -5.38
CA ILE A 161 -26.92 0.88 -4.46
C ILE A 161 -27.24 0.00 -3.26
N ASP A 162 -26.42 -1.01 -3.04
CA ASP A 162 -26.41 -1.82 -1.83
C ASP A 162 -25.22 -1.37 -0.98
N TYR A 163 -25.43 -1.09 0.30
CA TYR A 163 -24.34 -0.76 1.19
C TYR A 163 -24.48 -1.44 2.54
N VAL A 164 -23.32 -1.77 3.13
CA VAL A 164 -23.20 -2.09 4.54
C VAL A 164 -22.36 -1.02 5.21
N TYR A 165 -22.83 -0.56 6.37
CA TYR A 165 -22.11 0.35 7.25
C TYR A 165 -21.93 -0.33 8.58
N PHE A 166 -20.75 -0.15 9.18
CA PHE A 166 -20.56 -0.50 10.57
C PHE A 166 -19.59 0.43 11.29
N THR A 167 -19.73 0.47 12.61
CA THR A 167 -18.88 1.23 13.50
C THR A 167 -18.60 0.49 14.80
N ILE A 168 -17.41 0.74 15.37
CA ILE A 168 -16.96 0.20 16.65
C ILE A 168 -16.61 1.40 17.55
N LYS A 169 -17.25 1.48 18.72
CA LYS A 169 -17.20 2.65 19.62
C LYS A 169 -15.91 2.85 20.41
N ASN A 170 -15.01 1.88 20.43
CA ASN A 170 -13.75 1.95 21.16
C ASN A 170 -12.59 1.49 20.29
N ASN A 171 -11.58 2.37 20.23
CA ASN A 171 -10.76 2.62 19.06
C ASN A 171 -9.37 2.01 19.10
N ASN A 172 -9.16 1.02 19.96
CA ASN A 172 -7.83 0.46 20.14
C ASN A 172 -7.49 -0.63 19.12
N TYR A 173 -8.31 -0.79 18.08
CA TYR A 173 -8.23 -1.86 17.07
C TYR A 173 -7.94 -3.24 17.66
N GLN A 174 -8.49 -3.49 18.86
CA GLN A 174 -8.20 -4.71 19.58
C GLN A 174 -8.80 -5.88 18.83
N THR A 175 -7.99 -6.93 18.64
CA THR A 175 -8.52 -8.20 18.17
C THR A 175 -9.53 -8.72 19.18
N GLY A 176 -10.64 -9.27 18.69
CA GLY A 176 -11.72 -9.76 19.54
C GLY A 176 -13.09 -9.59 18.91
N THR A 177 -14.10 -10.03 19.65
CA THR A 177 -15.50 -10.00 19.21
C THR A 177 -16.24 -8.86 19.88
N TYR A 178 -16.87 -8.04 19.05
CA TYR A 178 -17.68 -6.88 19.40
C TYR A 178 -19.13 -7.23 19.12
N ASN A 179 -19.91 -7.46 20.16
CA ASN A 179 -21.30 -7.85 20.01
C ASN A 179 -22.19 -6.64 19.74
N VAL A 180 -23.28 -6.84 19.01
CA VAL A 180 -24.35 -5.85 18.98
C VAL A 180 -24.92 -5.72 20.38
N THR A 181 -25.00 -4.50 20.91
CA THR A 181 -25.57 -4.26 22.23
C THR A 181 -26.68 -3.22 22.19
N ARG A 182 -27.64 -3.37 23.11
CA ARG A 182 -28.75 -2.44 23.31
C ARG A 182 -28.32 -1.17 24.04
N ASN A 183 -27.19 -1.24 24.74
CA ASN A 183 -26.71 -0.18 25.62
C ASN A 183 -25.84 0.79 24.83
N ALA A 184 -26.38 1.99 24.53
CA ALA A 184 -25.62 3.03 23.86
C ALA A 184 -24.39 3.52 24.64
N ALA A 185 -24.28 3.22 25.94
CA ALA A 185 -23.11 3.55 26.74
C ALA A 185 -22.01 2.47 26.69
N ASP A 186 -22.25 1.31 26.07
CA ASP A 186 -21.23 0.27 25.96
C ASP A 186 -20.12 0.72 24.99
N PRO A 187 -18.86 0.87 25.47
CA PRO A 187 -17.76 1.28 24.61
C PRO A 187 -17.43 0.24 23.54
N TYR A 188 -17.81 -1.02 23.70
CA TYR A 188 -17.56 -2.10 22.73
C TYR A 188 -18.78 -2.39 21.83
N ALA A 189 -19.77 -1.49 21.83
CA ALA A 189 -20.95 -1.65 20.99
C ALA A 189 -20.58 -1.66 19.50
N PHE A 190 -20.96 -2.74 18.82
CA PHE A 190 -20.98 -2.85 17.38
C PHE A 190 -22.33 -2.36 16.85
N TYR A 191 -22.28 -1.38 15.96
CA TYR A 191 -23.46 -0.92 15.22
C TYR A 191 -23.28 -1.22 13.74
N ALA A 192 -24.33 -1.72 13.12
CA ALA A 192 -24.33 -2.02 11.70
C ALA A 192 -25.66 -1.70 11.04
N THR A 193 -25.59 -1.36 9.77
CA THR A 193 -26.73 -1.10 8.90
C THR A 193 -26.46 -1.72 7.54
N TYR A 194 -27.44 -2.41 6.99
CA TYR A 194 -27.53 -2.69 5.57
C TYR A 194 -28.69 -1.89 4.99
N ALA A 195 -28.48 -1.24 3.85
CA ALA A 195 -29.57 -0.61 3.13
C ALA A 195 -29.38 -0.73 1.62
N ARG A 196 -30.52 -0.69 0.93
CA ARG A 196 -30.61 -0.66 -0.53
C ARG A 196 -31.34 0.59 -0.98
N PHE A 197 -30.78 1.26 -1.98
CA PHE A 197 -31.38 2.39 -2.67
C PHE A 197 -31.58 2.08 -4.15
N ASP A 198 -32.51 2.80 -4.77
CA ASP A 198 -32.60 2.98 -6.21
C ASP A 198 -32.61 4.49 -6.50
N GLY A 199 -31.48 5.00 -7.03
CA GLY A 199 -31.18 6.41 -7.07
C GLY A 199 -31.10 7.01 -5.66
N TYR A 200 -31.95 8.00 -5.39
CA TYR A 200 -32.07 8.64 -4.07
C TYR A 200 -33.15 8.01 -3.18
N THR A 201 -33.88 7.00 -3.69
CA THR A 201 -35.00 6.39 -2.97
C THR A 201 -34.50 5.21 -2.17
N ARG A 202 -34.68 5.24 -0.84
CA ARG A 202 -34.35 4.12 0.04
C ARG A 202 -35.42 3.05 -0.07
N LEU A 203 -35.05 1.88 -0.61
CA LEU A 203 -35.95 0.74 -0.78
C LEU A 203 -36.09 -0.05 0.51
N VAL A 204 -34.97 -0.40 1.15
CA VAL A 204 -34.94 -1.11 2.43
C VAL A 204 -33.79 -0.61 3.29
N GLU A 205 -33.97 -0.70 4.61
CA GLU A 205 -32.94 -0.43 5.61
C GLU A 205 -33.15 -1.37 6.80
N TYR A 206 -32.09 -2.08 7.15
CA TYR A 206 -32.03 -2.99 8.29
C TYR A 206 -30.85 -2.60 9.15
N THR A 207 -31.11 -2.22 10.39
CA THR A 207 -30.07 -1.73 11.29
C THR A 207 -30.18 -2.36 12.66
N THR A 208 -29.04 -2.45 13.34
CA THR A 208 -28.96 -2.88 14.73
C THR A 208 -29.36 -1.78 15.71
N ASN A 209 -29.61 -0.55 15.25
CA ASN A 209 -30.06 0.56 16.10
C ASN A 209 -31.56 0.55 16.40
N TYR A 210 -32.37 -0.05 15.54
CA TYR A 210 -33.84 -0.05 15.66
C TYR A 210 -34.36 -1.39 16.15
N VAL A 211 -33.78 -1.95 17.21
CA VAL A 211 -34.22 -3.23 17.76
C VAL A 211 -35.42 -3.00 18.68
N PRO A 212 -36.62 -3.54 18.37
CA PRO A 212 -37.76 -3.48 19.29
C PRO A 212 -37.39 -4.05 20.66
N SER A 213 -37.97 -3.52 21.73
CA SER A 213 -37.63 -3.92 23.11
C SER A 213 -37.81 -5.42 23.37
N SER A 214 -38.79 -6.04 22.69
CA SER A 214 -39.10 -7.48 22.76
C SER A 214 -38.28 -8.35 21.81
N ALA A 215 -37.52 -7.76 20.88
CA ALA A 215 -36.84 -8.52 19.84
C ALA A 215 -35.49 -9.09 20.31
N THR A 216 -34.99 -10.12 19.65
CA THR A 216 -33.67 -10.68 19.96
C THR A 216 -32.59 -9.84 19.30
N ILE A 217 -31.61 -9.37 20.07
CA ILE A 217 -30.40 -8.81 19.46
C ILE A 217 -29.50 -9.98 19.10
N ASN A 218 -29.06 -10.02 17.86
CA ASN A 218 -28.04 -10.97 17.43
C ASN A 218 -27.12 -10.30 16.41
N GLY A 219 -25.83 -10.59 16.54
CA GLY A 219 -24.81 -10.06 15.66
C GLY A 219 -23.53 -9.75 16.40
N ALA A 220 -22.43 -9.86 15.67
CA ALA A 220 -21.11 -9.52 16.15
C ALA A 220 -20.22 -9.12 14.98
N LEU A 221 -19.21 -8.32 15.29
CA LEU A 221 -18.05 -8.10 14.45
C LEU A 221 -16.84 -8.68 15.16
N THR A 222 -16.05 -9.51 14.49
CA THR A 222 -14.81 -10.05 15.05
C THR A 222 -13.63 -9.49 14.29
N ILE A 223 -12.77 -8.72 14.97
CA ILE A 223 -11.46 -8.32 14.44
C ILE A 223 -10.52 -9.50 14.64
N THR A 224 -10.11 -10.14 13.55
CA THR A 224 -9.21 -11.31 13.57
C THR A 224 -7.75 -10.91 13.48
N ALA A 225 -7.45 -9.75 12.88
CA ALA A 225 -6.11 -9.19 12.86
C ALA A 225 -6.17 -7.65 12.81
N SER A 226 -5.27 -7.01 13.55
CA SER A 226 -5.03 -5.58 13.46
C SER A 226 -3.53 -5.30 13.53
N ASP A 227 -3.05 -4.46 12.64
CA ASP A 227 -1.73 -3.86 12.73
C ASP A 227 -1.88 -2.34 12.53
N PRO A 228 -1.95 -1.54 13.62
CA PRO A 228 -2.04 -0.09 13.52
C PRO A 228 -0.80 0.57 12.91
N THR A 229 0.34 -0.12 12.88
CA THR A 229 1.59 0.39 12.28
C THR A 229 1.58 0.21 10.78
N ALA A 230 1.22 -1.00 10.32
CA ALA A 230 0.97 -1.27 8.90
C ALA A 230 -0.37 -0.72 8.41
N LYS A 231 -1.18 -0.19 9.34
CA LYS A 231 -2.55 0.32 9.13
C LYS A 231 -3.45 -0.68 8.40
N THR A 232 -3.47 -1.91 8.91
CA THR A 232 -4.33 -2.98 8.39
C THR A 232 -5.34 -3.44 9.43
N LEU A 233 -6.53 -3.82 8.97
CA LEU A 233 -7.62 -4.35 9.79
C LEU A 233 -8.35 -5.46 9.04
N ARG A 234 -8.47 -6.63 9.67
CA ARG A 234 -9.14 -7.80 9.09
C ARG A 234 -10.13 -8.40 10.08
N GLY A 235 -11.21 -8.96 9.55
CA GLY A 235 -12.19 -9.61 10.37
C GLY A 235 -13.44 -10.08 9.65
N THR A 236 -14.42 -10.46 10.46
CA THR A 236 -15.73 -10.92 10.01
C THR A 236 -16.84 -10.17 10.71
N PHE A 237 -18.04 -10.20 10.15
CA PHE A 237 -19.23 -9.70 10.83
C PHE A 237 -20.49 -10.41 10.37
N ASP A 238 -21.46 -10.48 11.27
CA ASP A 238 -22.80 -10.97 11.02
C ASP A 238 -23.76 -10.15 11.89
N PHE A 239 -24.96 -9.84 11.40
CA PHE A 239 -25.95 -9.18 12.24
C PHE A 239 -27.38 -9.41 11.78
N LEU A 240 -28.28 -9.38 12.76
CA LEU A 240 -29.72 -9.30 12.55
C LEU A 240 -30.15 -7.82 12.60
N GLY A 241 -30.54 -7.28 11.45
CA GLY A 241 -30.98 -5.90 11.31
C GLY A 241 -32.51 -5.79 11.29
N TYR A 242 -33.02 -4.74 11.91
CA TYR A 242 -34.45 -4.43 11.97
C TYR A 242 -34.76 -3.19 11.15
N SER A 243 -35.92 -3.18 10.50
CA SER A 243 -36.44 -2.04 9.76
C SER A 243 -37.59 -1.39 10.53
N THR A 244 -37.68 -0.06 10.46
CA THR A 244 -38.84 0.68 10.99
C THR A 244 -40.02 0.69 10.02
N THR A 245 -39.79 0.38 8.74
CA THR A 245 -40.79 0.46 7.67
C THR A 245 -41.11 -0.88 7.02
N SER A 246 -40.26 -1.90 7.20
CA SER A 246 -40.41 -3.21 6.58
C SER A 246 -40.15 -4.36 7.57
N LEU A 247 -41.22 -4.91 8.14
CA LEU A 247 -41.13 -6.23 8.80
C LEU A 247 -41.18 -7.31 7.71
N PRO A 248 -40.38 -8.39 7.80
CA PRO A 248 -39.59 -8.85 8.95
C PRO A 248 -38.13 -8.33 8.98
N ALA A 249 -37.42 -8.61 10.08
CA ALA A 249 -35.97 -8.40 10.19
C ALA A 249 -35.20 -9.18 9.09
N SER A 250 -34.02 -8.68 8.71
CA SER A 250 -33.15 -9.34 7.74
C SER A 250 -31.79 -9.65 8.37
N THR A 251 -31.21 -10.78 7.97
CA THR A 251 -29.89 -11.21 8.46
C THR A 251 -28.85 -10.89 7.40
N VAL A 252 -27.79 -10.22 7.83
CA VAL A 252 -26.55 -10.07 7.07
C VAL A 252 -25.57 -11.09 7.60
N THR A 253 -25.08 -11.96 6.73
CA THR A 253 -24.19 -13.09 7.08
C THR A 253 -22.93 -13.09 6.24
N ASP A 254 -21.96 -13.91 6.65
CA ASP A 254 -20.73 -14.17 5.90
C ASP A 254 -19.97 -12.87 5.58
N GLY A 255 -20.10 -11.89 6.47
CA GLY A 255 -19.43 -10.60 6.34
C GLY A 255 -17.94 -10.79 6.55
N THR A 256 -17.13 -10.29 5.62
CA THR A 256 -15.67 -10.24 5.78
C THR A 256 -15.15 -8.87 5.39
N PHE A 257 -14.06 -8.45 6.02
CA PHE A 257 -13.34 -7.24 5.63
C PHE A 257 -11.82 -7.47 5.70
N ASP A 258 -11.13 -6.95 4.70
CA ASP A 258 -9.67 -6.81 4.65
C ASP A 258 -9.37 -5.39 4.19
N ILE A 259 -8.93 -4.56 5.13
CA ILE A 259 -8.91 -3.10 5.01
C ILE A 259 -7.51 -2.57 5.32
N HIS A 260 -7.10 -1.59 4.53
CA HIS A 260 -5.93 -0.74 4.71
C HIS A 260 -6.40 0.73 4.91
N TYR A 261 -5.63 1.55 5.64
CA TYR A 261 -5.95 2.95 5.95
C TYR A 261 -4.72 3.77 6.33
#